data_AF-A0A7L2R454-F1
#
_entry.id   AF-A0A7L2R454-F1
#
_cell.length_a   1.000
_cell.length_b   1.000
_cell.length_c   1.000
_cell.angle_alpha   90.00
_cell.angle_beta   90.00
_cell.angle_gamma   90.00
#
_symmetry.space_group_name_H-M   'P 1'
#
loop_
_entity.id
_entity.type
_entity.pdbx_description
1 polymer ?
#
loop_
_entity_poly.entity_id
_entity_poly.type
_entity_poly.pdbx_seq_one_letter_code
_entity_poly.pdbx_strand_id
1 'polypeptide(L)'
;DWATFALGPGHGIQLRSGRLLVPAYSYHIDCKECFGQLCKTTPHSFAFYSDDHGHGWRFGEFIPNLQTGECQLVSVDEEDGSNVLYCNARSPLGFRVQALSTDDGAVFHRGQLVQRLVEPPHGCHGSVIGFPAPLVYVPTASRDTAMPLRGSDRRQLPGAPRGGDSAATPSPTPFFQAPTWILYSHPTSSMSRVNMGVHLSTFPRDAESWTEPWVIYEGPSAYSDLAYMELPYRDAPVAGGTAIAFACLYENGMRSPYEQISFSMFTLHDVLQNIPLTAAAPRHGRGPARHRGKRRRRSCFIS
;
A
#
# COMPACT_ATOMS: atom_id res chain seq x y z
N ASP A 1 -1.76 19.31 -24.76
CA ASP A 1 -3.16 19.00 -25.07
C ASP A 1 -3.49 17.59 -24.64
N TRP A 2 -4.66 17.42 -24.04
CA TRP A 2 -5.22 16.11 -23.71
C TRP A 2 -6.28 15.76 -24.75
N ALA A 3 -6.28 14.52 -25.25
CA ALA A 3 -7.35 14.01 -26.08
C ALA A 3 -8.62 13.76 -25.25
N THR A 4 -8.44 13.27 -24.02
CA THR A 4 -9.48 13.06 -23.03
C THR A 4 -8.86 12.90 -21.64
N PHE A 5 -9.66 12.95 -20.59
CA PHE A 5 -9.28 12.65 -19.22
C PHE A 5 -10.47 12.05 -18.46
N ALA A 6 -10.20 11.39 -17.33
CA ALA A 6 -11.23 10.90 -16.42
C ALA A 6 -10.73 10.93 -14.96
N LEU A 7 -11.68 10.83 -14.03
CA LEU A 7 -11.45 10.76 -12.60
C LEU A 7 -11.56 9.31 -12.11
N GLY A 8 -10.78 8.95 -11.08
CA GLY A 8 -10.78 7.64 -10.45
C GLY A 8 -10.76 6.48 -11.45
N PRO A 9 -11.77 5.58 -11.44
CA PRO A 9 -13.00 5.62 -10.64
C PRO A 9 -12.82 5.27 -9.15
N GLY A 10 -13.93 5.22 -8.39
CA GLY A 10 -13.95 4.92 -6.95
C GLY A 10 -13.80 6.15 -6.06
N HIS A 11 -13.28 5.95 -4.85
CA HIS A 11 -13.21 7.00 -3.83
C HIS A 11 -12.04 8.00 -4.03
N GLY A 12 -12.25 9.24 -3.59
CA GLY A 12 -11.19 10.23 -3.33
C GLY A 12 -10.78 10.21 -1.86
N ILE A 13 -9.80 11.02 -1.48
CA ILE A 13 -9.33 11.11 -0.09
C ILE A 13 -9.30 12.55 0.43
N GLN A 14 -9.38 12.69 1.76
CA GLN A 14 -9.11 13.93 2.46
C GLN A 14 -7.88 13.74 3.35
N LEU A 15 -6.88 14.61 3.20
CA LEU A 15 -5.69 14.59 4.03
C LEU A 15 -5.99 15.17 5.42
N ARG A 16 -5.12 14.87 6.40
CA ARG A 16 -5.20 15.46 7.76
C ARG A 16 -5.12 17.00 7.74
N SER A 17 -4.49 17.58 6.72
CA SER A 17 -4.43 19.03 6.48
C SER A 17 -5.78 19.63 6.06
N GLY A 18 -6.77 18.81 5.72
CA GLY A 18 -8.07 19.23 5.20
C GLY A 18 -8.14 19.26 3.67
N ARG A 19 -6.98 19.18 2.97
CA ARG A 19 -6.89 19.09 1.50
C ARG A 19 -7.71 17.92 0.98
N LEU A 20 -8.54 18.19 -0.02
CA LEU A 20 -9.26 17.16 -0.79
C LEU A 20 -8.42 16.74 -1.99
N LEU A 21 -8.40 15.44 -2.28
CA LEU A 21 -7.69 14.86 -3.42
C LEU A 21 -8.62 13.96 -4.23
N VAL A 22 -8.62 14.16 -5.55
CA VAL A 22 -9.36 13.33 -6.50
C VAL A 22 -8.37 12.74 -7.50
N PRO A 23 -8.15 11.40 -7.50
CA PRO A 23 -7.30 10.76 -8.48
C PRO A 23 -7.85 10.96 -9.90
N ALA A 24 -6.96 11.12 -10.87
CA ALA A 24 -7.33 11.33 -12.26
C ALA A 24 -6.26 10.79 -13.21
N TYR A 25 -6.60 10.71 -14.49
CA TYR A 25 -5.63 10.44 -15.55
C TYR A 25 -6.06 11.10 -16.85
N SER A 26 -5.09 11.40 -17.71
CA SER A 26 -5.35 12.02 -19.02
C SER A 26 -4.56 11.32 -20.12
N TYR A 27 -5.10 11.35 -21.33
CA TYR A 27 -4.42 10.88 -22.54
C TYR A 27 -3.78 12.07 -23.27
N HIS A 28 -2.45 12.16 -23.23
CA HIS A 28 -1.69 13.22 -23.88
C HIS A 28 -1.58 12.96 -25.37
N ILE A 29 -1.77 13.98 -26.21
CA ILE A 29 -1.60 13.87 -27.66
C ILE A 29 -0.10 13.98 -27.99
N ASP A 30 0.52 12.89 -28.40
CA ASP A 30 1.97 12.83 -28.70
C ASP A 30 2.32 13.41 -30.08
N CYS A 31 1.39 13.30 -31.03
CA CYS A 31 1.53 13.83 -32.39
C CYS A 31 0.22 14.46 -32.84
N LYS A 32 0.26 15.71 -33.32
CA LYS A 32 -0.90 16.45 -33.82
C LYS A 32 -1.11 16.31 -35.34
N GLU A 33 -0.06 15.97 -36.07
CA GLU A 33 -0.07 15.85 -37.53
C GLU A 33 -0.28 14.39 -37.94
N CYS A 34 -1.49 13.90 -37.71
CA CYS A 34 -1.81 12.49 -37.86
C CYS A 34 -2.24 12.14 -39.31
N PHE A 35 -2.24 13.09 -40.26
CA PHE A 35 -2.59 12.92 -41.68
C PHE A 35 -3.79 11.99 -41.96
N GLY A 36 -4.86 12.09 -41.15
CA GLY A 36 -6.06 11.26 -41.27
C GLY A 36 -6.02 9.90 -40.54
N GLN A 37 -4.93 9.58 -39.84
CA GLN A 37 -4.80 8.43 -38.93
C GLN A 37 -5.11 8.83 -37.47
N LEU A 38 -5.38 7.82 -36.64
CA LEU A 38 -5.64 8.01 -35.21
C LEU A 38 -4.38 8.57 -34.54
N CYS A 39 -4.51 9.73 -33.90
CA CYS A 39 -3.40 10.36 -33.20
C CYS A 39 -2.91 9.48 -32.04
N LYS A 40 -1.60 9.29 -31.96
CA LYS A 40 -0.97 8.55 -30.86
C LYS A 40 -1.18 9.32 -29.56
N THR A 41 -1.66 8.61 -28.54
CA THR A 41 -1.82 9.17 -27.19
C THR A 41 -1.14 8.31 -26.14
N THR A 42 -0.63 8.97 -25.09
CA THR A 42 0.00 8.31 -23.95
C THR A 42 -0.72 8.69 -22.65
N PRO A 43 -1.19 7.72 -21.84
CA PRO A 43 -1.91 8.01 -20.61
C PRO A 43 -0.97 8.30 -19.43
N HIS A 44 -1.33 9.29 -18.63
CA HIS A 44 -0.65 9.63 -17.39
C HIS A 44 -1.63 9.95 -16.26
N SER A 45 -1.45 9.31 -15.11
CA SER A 45 -2.18 9.61 -13.87
C SER A 45 -1.65 10.86 -13.19
N PHE A 46 -2.52 11.54 -12.47
CA PHE A 46 -2.26 12.72 -11.65
C PHE A 46 -3.38 12.85 -10.58
N ALA A 47 -3.38 13.93 -9.80
CA ALA A 47 -4.45 14.23 -8.86
C ALA A 47 -4.96 15.66 -9.05
N PHE A 48 -6.28 15.85 -8.95
CA PHE A 48 -6.84 17.16 -8.62
C PHE A 48 -6.81 17.35 -7.11
N TYR A 49 -6.56 18.57 -6.66
CA TYR A 49 -6.59 18.93 -5.24
C TYR A 49 -7.29 20.25 -4.99
N SER A 50 -7.88 20.36 -3.80
CA SER A 50 -8.53 21.57 -3.29
C SER A 50 -8.14 21.80 -1.83
N ASP A 51 -7.69 23.02 -1.53
CA ASP A 51 -7.30 23.47 -0.19
C ASP A 51 -8.40 24.33 0.47
N ASP A 52 -9.52 24.52 -0.22
CA ASP A 52 -10.64 25.37 0.18
C ASP A 52 -11.96 24.59 0.17
N HIS A 53 -11.90 23.32 0.54
CA HIS A 53 -13.07 22.42 0.68
C HIS A 53 -13.94 22.31 -0.59
N GLY A 54 -13.30 22.34 -1.76
CA GLY A 54 -13.93 22.12 -3.05
C GLY A 54 -14.40 23.38 -3.76
N HIS A 55 -14.14 24.58 -3.23
CA HIS A 55 -14.47 25.85 -3.90
C HIS A 55 -13.60 26.10 -5.13
N GLY A 56 -12.30 25.79 -5.03
CA GLY A 56 -11.31 25.90 -6.10
C GLY A 56 -10.52 24.62 -6.25
N TRP A 57 -10.16 24.29 -7.49
CA TRP A 57 -9.41 23.08 -7.80
C TRP A 57 -8.17 23.40 -8.63
N ARG A 58 -7.10 22.68 -8.32
CA ARG A 58 -5.84 22.65 -9.07
C ARG A 58 -5.53 21.21 -9.42
N PHE A 59 -4.63 20.98 -10.36
CA PHE A 59 -4.12 19.63 -10.65
C PHE A 59 -2.61 19.58 -10.45
N GLY A 60 -2.13 18.47 -9.93
CA GLY A 60 -0.70 18.19 -9.75
C GLY A 60 -0.01 17.80 -11.05
N GLU A 61 1.30 17.65 -10.98
CA GLU A 61 2.08 17.07 -12.07
C GLU A 61 1.76 15.59 -12.27
N PHE A 62 2.00 15.13 -13.49
CA PHE A 62 1.76 13.75 -13.89
C PHE A 62 2.81 12.79 -13.33
N ILE A 63 2.41 11.54 -13.09
CA ILE A 63 3.39 10.47 -12.87
C ILE A 63 4.27 10.35 -14.11
N PRO A 64 5.59 10.57 -13.99
CA PRO A 64 6.47 10.56 -15.14
C PRO A 64 6.83 9.12 -15.54
N ASN A 65 7.62 8.99 -16.61
CA ASN A 65 8.32 7.78 -17.08
C ASN A 65 7.53 6.51 -17.44
N LEU A 66 6.33 6.27 -16.93
CA LEU A 66 5.51 5.09 -17.25
C LEU A 66 4.09 5.48 -17.66
N GLN A 67 3.50 4.66 -18.53
CA GLN A 67 2.10 4.79 -18.93
C GLN A 67 1.22 4.38 -17.75
N THR A 68 0.36 5.30 -17.31
CA THR A 68 -0.48 5.12 -16.12
C THR A 68 -1.90 5.62 -16.39
N GLY A 69 -2.88 4.81 -16.04
CA GLY A 69 -4.31 5.06 -16.28
C GLY A 69 -5.08 5.35 -15.00
N GLU A 70 -6.23 4.69 -14.84
CA GLU A 70 -7.06 4.80 -13.64
C GLU A 70 -6.25 4.50 -12.37
N CYS A 71 -6.44 5.28 -11.32
CA CYS A 71 -5.64 5.18 -10.10
C CYS A 71 -6.43 5.55 -8.84
N GLN A 72 -5.89 5.17 -7.68
CA GLN A 72 -6.36 5.61 -6.36
C GLN A 72 -5.18 6.02 -5.47
N LEU A 73 -5.49 6.82 -4.45
CA LEU A 73 -4.50 7.49 -3.59
C LEU A 73 -4.69 7.07 -2.14
N VAL A 74 -3.59 6.99 -1.40
CA VAL A 74 -3.58 6.78 0.06
C VAL A 74 -2.55 7.70 0.69
N SER A 75 -2.92 8.37 1.79
CA SER A 75 -1.95 9.03 2.65
C SER A 75 -1.32 7.99 3.58
N VAL A 76 0.00 7.84 3.52
CA VAL A 76 0.76 6.85 4.28
C VAL A 76 1.58 7.58 5.34
N ASP A 77 1.19 7.39 6.59
CA ASP A 77 1.94 7.81 7.77
C ASP A 77 3.03 6.79 8.12
N GLU A 78 4.23 7.26 8.43
CA GLU A 78 5.39 6.46 8.83
C GLU A 78 5.64 6.52 10.33
N GLU A 79 6.42 5.56 10.85
CA GLU A 79 6.79 5.51 12.28
C GLU A 79 7.64 6.72 12.73
N ASP A 80 8.39 7.33 11.80
CA ASP A 80 9.20 8.52 12.05
C ASP A 80 8.38 9.83 12.04
N GLY A 81 7.07 9.73 11.83
CA GLY A 81 6.14 10.86 11.76
C GLY A 81 6.10 11.55 10.40
N SER A 82 6.87 11.08 9.42
CA SER A 82 6.74 11.55 8.04
C SER A 82 5.46 11.03 7.38
N ASN A 83 4.99 11.73 6.35
CA ASN A 83 3.85 11.33 5.54
C ASN A 83 4.24 11.35 4.06
N VAL A 84 3.72 10.39 3.31
CA VAL A 84 3.84 10.36 1.85
C VAL A 84 2.50 10.05 1.22
N LEU A 85 2.19 10.71 0.11
CA LEU A 85 1.05 10.34 -0.71
C LEU A 85 1.45 9.20 -1.64
N TYR A 86 0.80 8.04 -1.45
CA TYR A 86 0.96 6.85 -2.27
C TYR A 86 -0.09 6.85 -3.39
N CYS A 87 0.31 6.55 -4.63
CA CYS A 87 -0.58 6.35 -5.77
C CYS A 87 -0.43 4.93 -6.33
N ASN A 88 -1.54 4.20 -6.47
CA ASN A 88 -1.63 2.92 -7.16
C ASN A 88 -2.32 3.10 -8.52
N ALA A 89 -1.61 2.92 -9.63
CA ALA A 89 -2.13 3.17 -10.97
C ALA A 89 -2.17 1.92 -11.85
N ARG A 90 -3.24 1.82 -12.65
CA ARG A 90 -3.39 0.85 -13.73
C ARG A 90 -2.31 1.05 -14.77
N SER A 91 -1.77 -0.05 -15.28
CA SER A 91 -0.78 0.01 -16.35
C SER A 91 -0.98 -1.06 -17.42
N PRO A 92 -0.55 -0.81 -18.67
CA PRO A 92 -0.48 -1.82 -19.72
C PRO A 92 0.80 -2.68 -19.66
N LEU A 93 1.60 -2.55 -18.59
CA LEU A 93 2.96 -3.12 -18.50
C LEU A 93 3.00 -4.48 -17.76
N GLY A 94 1.83 -5.10 -17.53
CA GLY A 94 1.68 -6.39 -16.85
C GLY A 94 1.75 -6.34 -15.32
N PHE A 95 2.02 -5.16 -14.73
CA PHE A 95 2.04 -4.93 -13.29
C PHE A 95 1.47 -3.55 -12.95
N ARG A 96 1.01 -3.37 -11.70
CA ARG A 96 0.64 -2.06 -11.18
C ARG A 96 1.84 -1.12 -11.15
N VAL A 97 1.56 0.17 -11.34
CA VAL A 97 2.55 1.24 -11.12
C VAL A 97 2.27 1.90 -9.79
N GLN A 98 3.29 1.97 -8.94
CA GLN A 98 3.31 2.75 -7.72
C GLN A 98 4.07 4.05 -7.96
N ALA A 99 3.53 5.17 -7.50
CA ALA A 99 4.25 6.44 -7.42
C ALA A 99 4.03 7.09 -6.05
N LEU A 100 5.00 7.91 -5.64
CA LEU A 100 4.98 8.60 -4.34
C LEU A 100 5.04 10.11 -4.57
N SER A 101 4.37 10.89 -3.73
CA SER A 101 4.47 12.35 -3.66
C SER A 101 4.76 12.78 -2.22
N THR A 102 5.72 13.68 -2.06
CA THR A 102 6.15 14.24 -0.76
C THR A 102 5.59 15.64 -0.50
N ASP A 103 4.72 16.12 -1.40
CA ASP A 103 4.11 17.45 -1.40
C ASP A 103 2.59 17.39 -1.60
N ASP A 104 1.96 16.37 -1.01
CA ASP A 104 0.51 16.21 -0.92
C ASP A 104 -0.20 16.22 -2.29
N GLY A 105 0.42 15.55 -3.28
CA GLY A 105 -0.14 15.34 -4.61
C GLY A 105 0.15 16.44 -5.63
N ALA A 106 0.97 17.43 -5.30
CA ALA A 106 1.38 18.46 -6.25
C ALA A 106 2.41 17.96 -7.26
N VAL A 107 3.36 17.11 -6.85
CA VAL A 107 4.36 16.46 -7.72
C VAL A 107 4.52 14.99 -7.36
N PHE A 108 4.35 14.11 -8.36
CA PHE A 108 4.66 12.69 -8.23
C PHE A 108 6.10 12.39 -8.69
N HIS A 109 6.81 11.61 -7.88
CA HIS A 109 8.10 11.03 -8.25
C HIS A 109 7.93 9.95 -9.34
N ARG A 110 9.08 9.45 -9.85
CA ARG A 110 9.11 8.41 -10.88
C ARG A 110 8.31 7.17 -10.47
N GLY A 111 7.45 6.71 -11.37
CA GLY A 111 6.69 5.48 -11.16
C GLY A 111 7.58 4.24 -11.14
N GLN A 112 7.25 3.28 -10.29
CA GLN A 112 7.89 1.97 -10.15
C GLN A 112 6.88 0.85 -10.43
N LEU A 113 7.28 -0.18 -11.17
CA LEU A 113 6.46 -1.39 -11.35
C LEU A 113 6.50 -2.23 -10.08
N VAL A 114 5.33 -2.67 -9.63
CA VAL A 114 5.17 -3.50 -8.44
C VAL A 114 5.00 -4.96 -8.87
N GLN A 115 6.08 -5.73 -8.88
CA GLN A 115 6.10 -7.09 -9.45
C GLN A 115 5.12 -8.06 -8.77
N ARG A 116 4.74 -7.77 -7.52
CA ARG A 116 3.79 -8.55 -6.74
C ARG A 116 2.32 -8.25 -7.06
N LEU A 117 2.04 -7.15 -7.76
CA LEU A 117 0.68 -6.75 -8.14
C LEU A 117 0.54 -6.83 -9.66
N VAL A 118 0.05 -7.98 -10.14
CA VAL A 118 -0.10 -8.26 -11.58
C VAL A 118 -1.22 -7.46 -12.22
N GLU A 119 -1.12 -7.26 -13.54
CA GLU A 119 -2.17 -6.72 -14.41
C GLU A 119 -2.46 -7.71 -15.55
N PRO A 120 -3.73 -7.91 -15.95
CA PRO A 120 -4.05 -8.59 -17.19
C PRO A 120 -3.57 -7.77 -18.41
N PRO A 121 -3.57 -8.32 -19.64
CA PRO A 121 -2.97 -7.67 -20.82
C PRO A 121 -3.48 -6.27 -21.18
N HIS A 122 -4.69 -5.92 -20.76
CA HIS A 122 -5.29 -4.58 -20.95
C HIS A 122 -5.42 -3.78 -19.65
N GLY A 123 -4.87 -4.30 -18.56
CA GLY A 123 -5.05 -3.82 -17.21
C GLY A 123 -6.49 -3.88 -16.69
N CYS A 124 -6.66 -3.56 -15.41
CA CYS A 124 -7.95 -3.41 -14.75
C CYS A 124 -7.85 -2.27 -13.71
N HIS A 125 -8.97 -1.61 -13.42
CA HIS A 125 -9.03 -0.79 -12.21
C HIS A 125 -8.92 -1.69 -10.98
N GLY A 126 -8.33 -1.17 -9.92
CA GLY A 126 -8.24 -1.80 -8.60
C GLY A 126 -8.22 -0.72 -7.54
N SER A 127 -8.61 -1.08 -6.32
CA SER A 127 -8.80 -0.11 -5.24
C SER A 127 -7.78 -0.28 -4.13
N VAL A 128 -7.32 0.83 -3.55
CA VAL A 128 -6.38 0.86 -2.44
C VAL A 128 -6.89 1.76 -1.32
N ILE A 129 -6.75 1.31 -0.07
CA ILE A 129 -7.08 2.10 1.13
C ILE A 129 -5.96 1.98 2.15
N GLY A 130 -5.79 3.03 2.96
CA GLY A 130 -4.92 3.02 4.14
C GLY A 130 -5.72 2.86 5.41
N PHE A 131 -5.12 2.20 6.40
CA PHE A 131 -5.65 2.11 7.76
C PHE A 131 -4.50 2.08 8.78
N PRO A 132 -4.73 2.52 10.03
CA PRO A 132 -3.70 2.48 11.06
C PRO A 132 -3.28 1.04 11.34
N ALA A 133 -1.96 0.79 11.37
CA ALA A 133 -1.44 -0.52 11.77
C ALA A 133 -1.95 -0.87 13.18
N PRO A 134 -2.46 -2.09 13.40
CA PRO A 134 -2.85 -2.51 14.74
C PRO A 134 -1.61 -2.46 15.66
N LEU A 135 -1.77 -1.98 16.88
CA LEU A 135 -0.75 -2.11 17.92
C LEU A 135 -0.63 -3.58 18.31
N VAL A 136 0.14 -4.35 17.54
CA VAL A 136 0.45 -5.74 17.89
C VAL A 136 1.52 -5.68 18.97
N TYR A 137 1.12 -5.87 20.23
CA TYR A 137 2.05 -6.19 21.29
C TYR A 137 2.70 -7.54 20.94
N VAL A 138 3.88 -7.52 20.33
CA VAL A 138 4.72 -8.70 20.22
C VAL A 138 5.36 -8.87 21.60
N PRO A 139 5.02 -9.89 22.39
CA PRO A 139 5.73 -10.13 23.63
C PRO A 139 7.17 -10.44 23.23
N THR A 140 8.09 -9.53 23.52
CA THR A 140 9.51 -9.84 23.50
C THR A 140 9.70 -11.00 24.44
N ALA A 141 10.00 -12.19 23.91
CA ALA A 141 10.39 -13.34 24.71
C ALA A 141 11.56 -12.87 25.58
N SER A 142 11.30 -12.73 26.88
CA SER A 142 12.27 -12.29 27.88
C SER A 142 13.43 -13.29 27.87
N ARG A 143 14.51 -12.92 27.19
CA ARG A 143 15.79 -13.62 27.25
C ARG A 143 16.68 -12.92 28.27
N ASP A 144 16.26 -12.98 29.53
CA ASP A 144 17.14 -12.62 30.64
C ASP A 144 17.33 -13.82 31.56
N THR A 145 18.28 -14.66 31.16
CA THR A 145 19.10 -15.43 32.08
C THR A 145 19.91 -14.46 32.95
N ALA A 146 19.42 -14.17 34.16
CA ALA A 146 20.23 -13.57 35.21
C ALA A 146 20.37 -14.54 36.39
N MET A 147 21.58 -15.09 36.53
CA MET A 147 22.06 -15.82 37.70
C MET A 147 21.98 -14.94 38.96
N PRO A 148 21.68 -15.51 40.16
CA PRO A 148 21.64 -14.73 41.38
C PRO A 148 23.06 -14.51 41.94
N LEU A 149 23.46 -13.24 42.07
CA LEU A 149 24.63 -12.84 42.85
C LEU A 149 24.26 -12.77 44.34
N ARG A 150 24.99 -13.54 45.15
CA ARG A 150 25.06 -13.43 46.61
C ARG A 150 25.59 -12.05 47.03
N GLY A 151 25.04 -11.50 48.12
CA GLY A 151 25.89 -10.89 49.14
C GLY A 151 25.43 -9.57 49.77
N SER A 152 25.14 -9.66 51.08
CA SER A 152 25.44 -8.69 52.14
C SER A 152 24.43 -7.57 52.46
N ASP A 153 23.67 -7.85 53.52
CA ASP A 153 23.39 -7.02 54.70
C ASP A 153 23.51 -5.50 54.60
N ARG A 154 22.39 -4.82 54.88
CA ARG A 154 22.43 -3.47 55.45
C ARG A 154 21.37 -3.28 56.55
N ARG A 155 21.89 -3.05 57.76
CA ARG A 155 21.17 -2.61 58.96
C ARG A 155 20.45 -1.28 58.73
N GLN A 156 19.25 -1.18 59.29
CA GLN A 156 18.43 0.04 59.45
C GLN A 156 19.05 1.02 60.44
N LEU A 157 18.78 2.32 60.24
CA LEU A 157 18.49 3.32 61.28
C LEU A 157 17.75 4.54 60.64
N PRO A 158 16.82 5.23 61.34
CA PRO A 158 15.92 6.22 60.75
C PRO A 158 16.26 7.69 61.07
N GLY A 159 15.81 8.63 60.23
CA GLY A 159 15.82 10.07 60.52
C GLY A 159 15.37 10.95 59.33
N ALA A 160 14.24 11.64 59.47
CA ALA A 160 13.59 12.54 58.49
C ALA A 160 14.15 14.00 58.58
N PRO A 161 13.59 15.06 57.93
CA PRO A 161 12.65 15.17 56.80
C PRO A 161 13.02 16.22 55.69
N ARG A 162 12.26 16.15 54.57
CA ARG A 162 11.77 17.22 53.66
C ARG A 162 12.73 18.27 53.07
N GLY A 163 12.87 18.23 51.73
CA GLY A 163 13.30 19.37 50.92
C GLY A 163 13.01 19.18 49.42
N GLY A 164 12.04 19.94 48.91
CA GLY A 164 11.97 20.42 47.52
C GLY A 164 11.62 19.44 46.40
N ASP A 165 10.34 19.14 46.21
CA ASP A 165 9.85 18.58 44.94
C ASP A 165 9.82 19.70 43.89
N SER A 166 10.88 19.78 43.09
CA SER A 166 10.86 20.51 41.83
C SER A 166 9.89 19.78 40.91
N ALA A 167 8.81 20.46 40.52
CA ALA A 167 7.87 19.96 39.53
C ALA A 167 8.62 19.71 38.21
N ALA A 168 8.99 18.44 37.99
CA ALA A 168 9.48 17.99 36.70
C ALA A 168 8.33 18.17 35.70
N THR A 169 8.48 19.13 34.79
CA THR A 169 7.66 19.22 33.58
C THR A 169 7.67 17.86 32.90
N PRO A 170 6.51 17.25 32.61
CA PRO A 170 6.49 16.00 31.89
C PRO A 170 7.16 16.23 30.53
N SER A 171 8.25 15.51 30.28
CA SER A 171 8.83 15.38 28.95
C SER A 171 7.71 15.00 27.99
N PRO A 172 7.63 15.59 26.77
CA PRO A 172 6.60 15.23 25.82
C PRO A 172 6.65 13.71 25.62
N THR A 173 5.58 13.04 26.01
CA THR A 173 5.38 11.63 25.68
C THR A 173 5.55 11.51 24.17
N PRO A 174 6.45 10.66 23.67
CA PRO A 174 6.58 10.46 22.23
C PRO A 174 5.19 10.05 21.72
N PHE A 175 4.59 10.91 20.89
CA PHE A 175 3.38 10.58 20.16
C PHE A 175 3.78 9.49 19.17
N PHE A 176 3.59 8.22 19.54
CA PHE A 176 3.69 7.12 18.60
C PHE A 176 2.50 7.20 17.67
N GLN A 177 2.70 7.77 16.48
CA GLN A 177 1.75 7.65 15.40
C GLN A 177 1.86 6.24 14.83
N ALA A 178 0.76 5.49 14.85
CA ALA A 178 0.76 4.16 14.25
C ALA A 178 1.04 4.32 12.74
N PRO A 179 1.99 3.56 12.18
CA PRO A 179 2.26 3.61 10.74
C PRO A 179 1.02 3.14 9.97
N THR A 180 0.92 3.52 8.70
CA THR A 180 -0.20 3.12 7.85
C THR A 180 0.09 1.79 7.18
N TRP A 181 -0.81 0.83 7.33
CA TRP A 181 -0.88 -0.34 6.46
C TRP A 181 -1.83 -0.05 5.30
N ILE A 182 -1.60 -0.69 4.16
CA ILE A 182 -2.48 -0.54 2.99
C ILE A 182 -3.06 -1.88 2.54
N LEU A 183 -4.32 -1.83 2.16
CA LEU A 183 -5.07 -2.94 1.59
C LEU A 183 -5.38 -2.63 0.13
N TYR A 184 -5.23 -3.61 -0.76
CA TYR A 184 -5.47 -3.46 -2.19
C TYR A 184 -6.35 -4.58 -2.74
N SER A 185 -7.41 -4.24 -3.47
CA SER A 185 -8.29 -5.21 -4.14
C SER A 185 -8.18 -5.13 -5.66
N HIS A 186 -8.02 -6.29 -6.31
CA HIS A 186 -7.86 -6.41 -7.77
C HIS A 186 -7.93 -7.87 -8.24
N PRO A 187 -8.30 -8.15 -9.51
CA PRO A 187 -8.14 -9.48 -10.11
C PRO A 187 -6.71 -10.04 -10.00
N THR A 188 -6.56 -11.32 -9.67
CA THR A 188 -5.23 -11.90 -9.35
C THR A 188 -4.54 -12.59 -10.52
N SER A 189 -5.20 -12.67 -11.68
CA SER A 189 -4.65 -13.30 -12.89
C SER A 189 -3.93 -12.31 -13.78
N SER A 190 -2.72 -12.66 -14.22
CA SER A 190 -1.96 -11.91 -15.23
C SER A 190 -2.51 -12.07 -16.65
N MET A 191 -3.51 -12.93 -16.85
CA MET A 191 -4.03 -13.28 -18.18
C MET A 191 -5.41 -12.70 -18.45
N SER A 192 -6.23 -12.53 -17.42
CA SER A 192 -7.63 -12.13 -17.56
C SER A 192 -8.18 -11.53 -16.27
N ARG A 193 -9.31 -10.82 -16.38
CA ARG A 193 -10.06 -10.23 -15.26
C ARG A 193 -10.85 -11.31 -14.52
N VAL A 194 -10.16 -12.07 -13.66
CA VAL A 194 -10.71 -13.15 -12.84
C VAL A 194 -10.08 -13.16 -11.45
N ASN A 195 -10.80 -13.77 -10.51
CA ASN A 195 -10.40 -14.00 -9.13
C ASN A 195 -10.12 -12.70 -8.38
N MET A 196 -11.16 -12.07 -7.81
CA MET A 196 -11.01 -10.85 -7.03
C MET A 196 -10.23 -11.19 -5.76
N GLY A 197 -9.05 -10.60 -5.62
CA GLY A 197 -8.16 -10.83 -4.50
C GLY A 197 -7.87 -9.57 -3.71
N VAL A 198 -7.48 -9.77 -2.46
CA VAL A 198 -7.07 -8.73 -1.52
C VAL A 198 -5.62 -8.96 -1.14
N HIS A 199 -4.79 -7.92 -1.28
CA HIS A 199 -3.39 -7.91 -0.90
C HIS A 199 -3.19 -6.96 0.28
N LEU A 200 -2.21 -7.25 1.13
CA LEU A 200 -1.81 -6.41 2.24
C LEU A 200 -0.37 -5.95 2.04
N SER A 201 -0.06 -4.72 2.42
CA SER A 201 1.32 -4.26 2.63
C SER A 201 1.42 -3.61 4.01
N THR A 202 2.40 -4.05 4.79
CA THR A 202 2.74 -3.50 6.10
C THR A 202 3.85 -2.44 6.03
N PHE A 203 4.47 -2.26 4.86
CA PHE A 203 5.51 -1.26 4.58
C PHE A 203 5.31 -0.65 3.19
N PRO A 204 4.27 0.20 3.01
CA PRO A 204 3.78 0.65 1.69
C PRO A 204 4.84 1.24 0.75
N ARG A 205 5.88 1.87 1.28
CA ARG A 205 6.96 2.47 0.47
C ARG A 205 7.84 1.45 -0.22
N ASP A 206 7.93 0.23 0.32
CA ASP A 206 8.65 -0.88 -0.30
C ASP A 206 7.72 -1.64 -1.25
N ALA A 207 7.97 -1.56 -2.55
CA ALA A 207 7.20 -2.27 -3.57
C ALA A 207 7.24 -3.81 -3.41
N GLU A 208 8.21 -4.34 -2.66
CA GLU A 208 8.32 -5.78 -2.39
C GLU A 208 7.56 -6.23 -1.13
N SER A 209 6.96 -5.29 -0.39
CA SER A 209 6.25 -5.57 0.87
C SER A 209 4.86 -6.21 0.68
N TRP A 210 4.32 -6.22 -0.54
CA TRP A 210 3.01 -6.79 -0.82
C TRP A 210 2.98 -8.29 -0.56
N THR A 211 1.94 -8.75 0.11
CA THR A 211 1.68 -10.18 0.31
C THR A 211 1.15 -10.85 -0.95
N GLU A 212 1.09 -12.18 -0.95
CA GLU A 212 0.21 -12.90 -1.87
C GLU A 212 -1.27 -12.56 -1.59
N PRO A 213 -2.16 -12.69 -2.59
CA PRO A 213 -3.57 -12.35 -2.41
C PRO A 213 -4.35 -13.40 -1.63
N TRP A 214 -5.29 -12.94 -0.80
CA TRP A 214 -6.46 -13.73 -0.43
C TRP A 214 -7.57 -13.53 -1.47
N VAL A 215 -7.96 -14.60 -2.16
CA VAL A 215 -9.07 -14.55 -3.14
C VAL A 215 -10.41 -14.52 -2.40
N ILE A 216 -11.13 -13.41 -2.49
CA ILE A 216 -12.45 -13.20 -1.88
C ILE A 216 -13.60 -13.60 -2.79
N TYR A 217 -13.33 -13.78 -4.09
CA TYR A 217 -14.29 -14.29 -5.07
C TYR A 217 -13.58 -15.00 -6.22
N GLU A 218 -13.92 -16.26 -6.45
CA GLU A 218 -13.43 -17.04 -7.60
C GLU A 218 -14.33 -16.83 -8.83
N GLY A 219 -13.71 -16.54 -9.99
CA GLY A 219 -14.42 -16.33 -11.25
C GLY A 219 -14.28 -14.93 -11.85
N PRO A 220 -15.03 -14.63 -12.94
CA PRO A 220 -15.00 -13.34 -13.61
C PRO A 220 -15.22 -12.16 -12.65
N SER A 221 -14.22 -11.30 -12.54
CA SER A 221 -14.27 -10.11 -11.68
C SER A 221 -13.40 -8.99 -12.24
N ALA A 222 -13.83 -7.74 -12.08
CA ALA A 222 -13.16 -6.59 -12.67
C ALA A 222 -12.98 -5.45 -11.66
N TYR A 223 -13.66 -4.32 -11.83
CA TYR A 223 -13.36 -3.12 -11.03
C TYR A 223 -13.79 -3.35 -9.59
N SER A 224 -13.07 -2.74 -8.65
CA SER A 224 -13.41 -2.75 -7.23
C SER A 224 -13.27 -1.37 -6.59
N ASP A 225 -13.90 -1.20 -5.42
CA ASP A 225 -13.70 -0.07 -4.51
C ASP A 225 -13.77 -0.55 -3.05
N LEU A 226 -12.79 -0.14 -2.25
CA LEU A 226 -12.64 -0.51 -0.84
C LEU A 226 -13.05 0.65 0.08
N ALA A 227 -13.53 0.29 1.27
CA ALA A 227 -13.70 1.22 2.38
C ALA A 227 -13.22 0.58 3.68
N TYR A 228 -12.52 1.38 4.50
CA TYR A 228 -12.14 1.02 5.86
C TYR A 228 -13.24 1.44 6.84
N MET A 229 -13.50 0.60 7.85
CA MET A 229 -14.45 0.91 8.91
C MET A 229 -14.03 0.29 10.24
N GLU A 230 -14.41 0.96 11.32
CA GLU A 230 -14.28 0.45 12.68
C GLU A 230 -15.64 -0.03 13.19
N LEU A 231 -15.73 -1.30 13.58
CA LEU A 231 -16.93 -1.90 14.13
C LEU A 231 -16.83 -1.95 15.67
N PRO A 232 -17.92 -1.70 16.41
CA PRO A 232 -17.93 -1.90 17.85
C PRO A 232 -17.71 -3.39 18.17
N TYR A 233 -16.66 -3.72 18.92
CA TYR A 233 -16.32 -5.11 19.25
C TYR A 233 -17.25 -5.59 20.37
N ARG A 234 -18.19 -6.48 20.04
CA ARG A 234 -19.24 -6.92 20.99
C ARG A 234 -18.74 -7.85 22.12
N ASP A 235 -17.55 -8.43 22.02
CA ASP A 235 -17.04 -9.44 22.96
C ASP A 235 -15.66 -9.10 23.59
N ALA A 236 -15.27 -7.82 23.69
CA ALA A 236 -13.88 -7.46 24.01
C ALA A 236 -13.65 -7.63 25.52
N PRO A 237 -12.55 -8.26 25.95
CA PRO A 237 -12.19 -8.34 27.37
C PRO A 237 -11.90 -6.96 27.98
N VAL A 238 -11.71 -5.94 27.13
CA VAL A 238 -11.58 -4.53 27.50
C VAL A 238 -12.81 -3.79 26.98
N ALA A 239 -13.60 -3.20 27.89
CA ALA A 239 -14.75 -2.40 27.52
C ALA A 239 -14.35 -1.28 26.52
N GLY A 240 -14.91 -1.30 25.30
CA GLY A 240 -14.75 -0.23 24.31
C GLY A 240 -13.77 -0.47 23.16
N GLY A 241 -13.31 -1.71 22.91
CA GLY A 241 -12.51 -2.01 21.71
C GLY A 241 -13.30 -1.90 20.40
N THR A 242 -12.64 -1.46 19.32
CA THR A 242 -13.16 -1.54 17.94
C THR A 242 -12.46 -2.67 17.16
N ALA A 243 -13.21 -3.33 16.28
CA ALA A 243 -12.70 -4.26 15.28
C ALA A 243 -12.44 -3.50 13.98
N ILE A 244 -11.25 -3.69 13.40
CA ILE A 244 -10.95 -3.21 12.04
C ILE A 244 -11.68 -4.12 11.05
N ALA A 245 -12.50 -3.51 10.19
CA ALA A 245 -13.20 -4.17 9.10
C ALA A 245 -13.06 -3.39 7.80
N PHE A 246 -13.36 -4.09 6.71
CA PHE A 246 -13.25 -3.58 5.36
C PHE A 246 -14.49 -3.99 4.57
N ALA A 247 -14.99 -3.06 3.77
CA ALA A 247 -16.01 -3.31 2.77
C ALA A 247 -15.38 -3.24 1.38
N CYS A 248 -15.80 -4.13 0.48
CA CYS A 248 -15.35 -4.19 -0.89
C CYS A 248 -16.57 -4.32 -1.81
N LEU A 249 -16.76 -3.33 -2.69
CA LEU A 249 -17.67 -3.44 -3.83
C LEU A 249 -16.86 -3.86 -5.05
N TYR A 250 -17.36 -4.79 -5.86
CA TYR A 250 -16.68 -5.21 -7.07
C TYR A 250 -17.62 -5.75 -8.15
N GLU A 251 -17.23 -5.55 -9.41
CA GLU A 251 -17.88 -6.13 -10.58
C GLU A 251 -17.58 -7.63 -10.64
N ASN A 252 -18.60 -8.46 -10.82
CA ASN A 252 -18.44 -9.89 -11.07
C ASN A 252 -19.61 -10.53 -11.85
N GLY A 253 -19.50 -11.83 -12.10
CA GLY A 253 -20.55 -12.63 -12.71
C GLY A 253 -20.11 -14.06 -13.02
N MET A 254 -21.02 -14.88 -13.52
CA MET A 254 -20.74 -16.29 -13.82
C MET A 254 -20.01 -16.48 -15.15
N ARG A 255 -20.32 -15.66 -16.17
CA ARG A 255 -19.75 -15.76 -17.52
C ARG A 255 -18.88 -14.56 -17.88
N SER A 256 -19.23 -13.39 -17.34
CA SER A 256 -18.59 -12.10 -17.59
C SER A 256 -18.48 -11.32 -16.27
N PRO A 257 -17.43 -10.52 -16.06
CA PRO A 257 -17.31 -9.72 -14.85
C PRO A 257 -18.36 -8.59 -14.76
N TYR A 258 -19.11 -8.30 -15.82
CA TYR A 258 -20.02 -7.14 -15.89
C TYR A 258 -21.51 -7.51 -15.71
N GLU A 259 -21.80 -8.63 -15.04
CA GLU A 259 -23.19 -9.09 -14.85
C GLU A 259 -23.84 -8.45 -13.63
N GLN A 260 -23.08 -8.18 -12.58
CA GLN A 260 -23.56 -7.58 -11.34
C GLN A 260 -22.43 -6.87 -10.57
N ILE A 261 -22.80 -6.17 -9.50
CA ILE A 261 -21.88 -5.62 -8.51
C ILE A 261 -22.16 -6.34 -7.18
N SER A 262 -21.14 -7.00 -6.65
CA SER A 262 -21.21 -7.69 -5.36
C SER A 262 -20.62 -6.84 -4.24
N PHE A 263 -21.13 -7.05 -3.03
CA PHE A 263 -20.62 -6.46 -1.79
C PHE A 263 -20.06 -7.56 -0.90
N SER A 264 -18.83 -7.39 -0.45
CA SER A 264 -18.16 -8.26 0.53
C SER A 264 -17.68 -7.45 1.71
N MET A 265 -17.81 -8.00 2.91
CA MET A 265 -17.29 -7.40 4.15
C MET A 265 -16.47 -8.44 4.91
N PHE A 266 -15.31 -8.04 5.41
CA PHE A 266 -14.38 -8.92 6.12
C PHE A 266 -13.55 -8.11 7.13
N THR A 267 -13.02 -8.78 8.15
CA THR A 267 -12.25 -8.15 9.22
C THR A 267 -10.74 -8.23 8.96
N LEU A 268 -9.95 -7.45 9.69
CA LEU A 268 -8.49 -7.62 9.68
C LEU A 268 -8.08 -9.02 10.17
N HIS A 269 -8.86 -9.63 11.07
CA HIS A 269 -8.62 -11.01 11.48
C HIS A 269 -8.74 -11.97 10.29
N ASP A 270 -9.78 -11.83 9.47
CA ASP A 270 -9.98 -12.65 8.27
C ASP A 270 -8.82 -12.45 7.28
N VAL A 271 -8.39 -11.20 7.07
CA VAL A 271 -7.23 -10.89 6.20
C VAL A 271 -5.98 -11.59 6.71
N LEU A 272 -5.64 -11.46 8.00
CA LEU A 272 -4.42 -12.04 8.57
C LEU A 272 -4.44 -13.57 8.66
N GLN A 273 -5.61 -14.19 8.76
CA GLN A 273 -5.75 -15.64 8.71
C GLN A 273 -5.56 -16.19 7.29
N ASN A 274 -6.04 -15.48 6.28
CA ASN A 274 -5.99 -15.92 4.88
C ASN A 274 -4.73 -15.45 4.13
N ILE A 275 -4.05 -14.43 4.65
CA ILE A 275 -2.78 -13.91 4.12
C ILE A 275 -1.67 -14.22 5.13
N PRO A 276 -0.86 -15.28 4.91
CA PRO A 276 0.25 -15.55 5.80
C PRO A 276 1.26 -14.41 5.72
N LEU A 277 1.39 -13.64 6.81
CA LEU A 277 2.50 -12.72 7.02
C LEU A 277 3.78 -13.55 7.15
N THR A 278 4.38 -13.90 6.01
CA THR A 278 5.73 -14.43 6.03
C THR A 278 6.61 -13.32 6.55
N ALA A 279 7.19 -13.50 7.74
CA ALA A 279 8.23 -12.61 8.24
C ALA A 279 9.26 -12.48 7.12
N ALA A 280 9.44 -11.26 6.61
CA ALA A 280 10.49 -10.95 5.66
C ALA A 280 11.84 -11.25 6.33
N ALA A 281 12.26 -12.52 6.28
CA ALA A 281 13.57 -12.91 6.72
C ALA A 281 14.56 -12.20 5.79
N PRO A 282 15.59 -11.50 6.32
CA PRO A 282 16.63 -10.96 5.47
C PRO A 282 17.22 -12.13 4.69
N ARG A 283 17.10 -12.12 3.36
CA ARG A 283 17.83 -13.05 2.51
C ARG A 283 19.31 -12.69 2.62
N HIS A 284 19.99 -13.26 3.61
CA HIS A 284 21.45 -13.23 3.66
C HIS A 284 21.98 -13.75 2.33
N GLY A 285 22.73 -12.87 1.64
CA GLY A 285 23.22 -13.10 0.30
C GLY A 285 23.97 -14.42 0.18
N ARG A 286 23.42 -15.34 -0.63
CA ARG A 286 24.23 -16.40 -1.22
C ARG A 286 25.03 -15.76 -2.35
N GLY A 287 26.32 -15.58 -2.11
CA GLY A 287 27.29 -15.10 -3.10
C GLY A 287 27.29 -15.95 -4.38
N PRO A 288 27.86 -15.42 -5.47
CA PRO A 288 27.70 -16.01 -6.80
C PRO A 288 28.34 -17.39 -6.88
N ALA A 289 27.57 -18.36 -7.38
CA ALA A 289 28.05 -19.69 -7.71
C ALA A 289 29.11 -19.58 -8.81
N ARG A 290 30.33 -20.02 -8.50
CA ARG A 290 31.45 -20.11 -9.46
C ARG A 290 31.06 -21.01 -10.64
N HIS A 291 30.93 -20.43 -11.83
CA HIS A 291 30.91 -21.19 -13.08
C HIS A 291 32.25 -21.90 -13.30
N ARG A 292 32.27 -23.23 -13.14
CA ARG A 292 33.36 -24.08 -13.66
C ARG A 292 33.22 -24.19 -15.17
N GLY A 293 34.10 -23.51 -15.90
CA GLY A 293 34.23 -23.63 -17.35
C GLY A 293 34.60 -25.05 -17.78
N LYS A 294 33.80 -25.65 -18.66
CA LYS A 294 34.20 -26.85 -19.42
C LYS A 294 34.91 -26.39 -20.69
N ARG A 295 36.24 -26.59 -20.72
CA ARG A 295 37.07 -26.55 -21.94
C ARG A 295 36.51 -27.53 -22.97
N ARG A 296 36.04 -27.04 -24.12
CA ARG A 296 35.88 -27.84 -25.35
C ARG A 296 37.10 -27.60 -26.24
N ARG A 297 37.86 -28.66 -26.49
CA ARG A 297 38.98 -28.72 -27.43
C ARG A 297 38.44 -28.51 -28.86
N ARG A 298 39.06 -27.59 -29.59
CA ARG A 298 38.98 -27.47 -31.05
C ARG A 298 39.91 -28.53 -31.67
N SER A 299 39.42 -29.30 -32.63
CA SER A 299 40.24 -29.96 -33.64
C SER A 299 39.83 -29.43 -35.00
N CYS A 300 40.80 -28.86 -35.71
CA CYS A 300 40.70 -28.45 -37.10
C CYS A 300 40.44 -29.65 -38.01
N PHE A 301 39.68 -29.44 -39.09
CA PHE A 301 40.01 -30.01 -40.39
C PHE A 301 39.67 -28.99 -41.47
N ILE A 302 40.63 -28.81 -42.37
CA ILE A 302 40.61 -27.98 -43.58
C ILE A 302 40.16 -28.89 -44.72
N SER A 303 39.16 -28.47 -45.48
CA SER A 303 39.08 -28.41 -46.96
C SER A 303 37.68 -27.93 -47.34
#